data_AF-A0A0T5ZIV1-F1
#
_entry.id   AF-A0A0T5ZIV1-F1
#
_cell.length_a   1.000
_cell.length_b   1.000
_cell.length_c   1.000
_cell.angle_alpha   90.00
_cell.angle_beta   90.00
_cell.angle_gamma   90.00
#
_symmetry.space_group_name_H-M   'P 1'
#
loop_
_entity.id
_entity.type
_entity.pdbx_description
1 polymer ?
#
loop_
_entity_poly.entity_id
_entity_poly.type
_entity_poly.pdbx_seq_one_letter_code
_entity_poly.pdbx_strand_id
1 'polypeptide(L)'
;MIRGAVVHMTGEQPLLVDLEAVPLPGDTVLVCSNLRATGGQRPSFIDAIDSTFVIPYQHIRFVEIAAAALGRRDGDAAGVELLESGPEPELELDEDLLRRVREA
;
A
#
# COMPACT_ATOMS: atom_id res chain seq x y z
N MET A 1 -10.86 -13.63 9.01
CA MET A 1 -11.04 -12.17 8.96
C MET A 1 -9.76 -11.36 9.24
N ILE A 2 -9.34 -10.56 8.26
CA ILE A 2 -8.28 -9.54 8.30
C ILE A 2 -8.96 -8.18 8.46
N ARG A 3 -8.64 -7.45 9.53
CA ARG A 3 -9.30 -6.18 9.85
C ARG A 3 -8.51 -4.98 9.35
N GLY A 4 -9.24 -3.95 8.92
CA GLY A 4 -8.66 -2.64 8.58
C GLY A 4 -7.72 -2.67 7.38
N ALA A 5 -7.97 -3.53 6.40
CA ALA A 5 -7.29 -3.43 5.11
C ALA A 5 -7.70 -2.13 4.40
N VAL A 6 -6.79 -1.54 3.63
CA VAL A 6 -7.06 -0.33 2.85
C VAL A 6 -7.20 -0.68 1.38
N VAL A 7 -8.35 -0.39 0.79
CA VAL A 7 -8.59 -0.56 -0.65
C VAL A 7 -8.35 0.77 -1.33
N HIS A 8 -7.32 0.83 -2.15
CA HIS A 8 -6.97 2.01 -2.93
C HIS A 8 -7.67 1.94 -4.28
N MET A 9 -8.78 2.66 -4.42
CA MET A 9 -9.62 2.68 -5.62
C MET A 9 -8.98 3.51 -6.75
N THR A 10 -9.25 3.17 -8.00
CA THR A 10 -8.76 3.94 -9.16
C THR A 10 -9.52 5.25 -9.28
N GLY A 11 -8.83 6.37 -9.03
CA GLY A 11 -9.38 7.71 -9.21
C GLY A 11 -10.30 8.17 -8.09
N GLU A 12 -10.35 7.43 -6.98
CA GLU A 12 -11.23 7.69 -5.83
C GLU A 12 -10.44 7.64 -4.52
N GLN A 13 -11.02 8.19 -3.45
CA GLN A 13 -10.41 8.14 -2.11
C GLN A 13 -10.36 6.68 -1.58
N PRO A 14 -9.26 6.27 -0.93
CA PRO A 14 -9.16 4.95 -0.29
C PRO A 14 -10.24 4.66 0.76
N LEU A 15 -10.53 3.37 0.92
CA LEU A 15 -11.55 2.86 1.83
C LEU A 15 -10.95 1.84 2.81
N LEU A 16 -11.38 1.90 4.06
CA LEU A 16 -11.08 0.89 5.07
C LEU A 16 -12.12 -0.22 5.02
N VAL A 17 -11.67 -1.47 5.02
CA VAL A 17 -12.55 -2.65 4.94
C VAL A 17 -12.02 -3.78 5.83
N ASP A 18 -12.89 -4.74 6.13
CA ASP A 18 -12.49 -6.02 6.70
C ASP A 18 -12.63 -7.11 5.62
N LEU A 19 -11.58 -7.90 5.44
CA LEU A 19 -11.52 -9.01 4.47
C LEU A 19 -11.72 -10.33 5.18
N GLU A 20 -12.39 -11.30 4.55
CA GLU A 20 -12.51 -12.62 5.17
C GLU A 20 -11.17 -13.38 5.11
N ALA A 21 -10.50 -13.31 3.96
CA ALA A 21 -9.23 -13.96 3.66
C ALA A 21 -8.31 -13.05 2.82
N VAL A 22 -7.05 -13.47 2.66
CA VAL A 22 -6.09 -12.81 1.77
C VAL A 22 -6.54 -13.00 0.32
N PRO A 23 -6.60 -11.94 -0.51
CA PRO A 23 -6.80 -12.04 -1.94
C PRO A 23 -5.88 -13.04 -2.64
N LEU A 24 -6.43 -13.85 -3.54
CA LEU A 24 -5.68 -14.78 -4.37
C LEU A 24 -5.44 -14.19 -5.78
N PRO A 25 -4.36 -14.58 -6.48
CA PRO A 25 -4.07 -14.07 -7.83
C PRO A 25 -5.16 -14.32 -8.88
N GLY A 26 -6.04 -15.30 -8.66
CA GLY A 26 -7.13 -15.65 -9.57
C GLY A 26 -8.46 -14.96 -9.28
N ASP A 27 -8.56 -14.18 -8.20
CA ASP A 27 -9.81 -13.54 -7.83
C ASP A 27 -10.16 -12.42 -8.83
N THR A 28 -11.43 -12.35 -9.25
CA THR A 28 -11.92 -11.28 -10.15
C THR A 28 -12.60 -10.14 -9.41
N VAL A 29 -12.94 -10.37 -8.14
CA VAL A 29 -13.57 -9.40 -7.25
C VAL A 29 -12.95 -9.48 -5.85
N LEU A 30 -12.90 -8.36 -5.15
CA LEU A 30 -12.62 -8.27 -3.73
C LEU A 30 -13.95 -8.36 -2.98
N VAL A 31 -14.09 -9.33 -2.09
CA VAL A 31 -15.24 -9.45 -1.18
C VAL A 31 -14.83 -8.97 0.20
N CYS A 32 -15.57 -8.00 0.73
CA CYS A 32 -15.25 -7.37 2.01
C CYS A 32 -16.50 -6.91 2.78
N SER A 33 -16.31 -6.46 4.01
CA SER A 33 -17.36 -5.96 4.89
C SER A 33 -16.87 -4.71 5.64
N ASN A 34 -17.76 -4.07 6.41
CA ASN A 34 -17.40 -2.96 7.31
C ASN A 34 -16.70 -1.80 6.59
N LEU A 35 -17.26 -1.42 5.43
CA LEU A 35 -16.67 -0.42 4.54
C LEU A 35 -16.79 0.98 5.15
N ARG A 36 -15.65 1.65 5.29
CA ARG A 36 -15.49 2.95 5.95
C ARG A 36 -14.60 3.87 5.13
N ALA A 37 -14.83 5.17 5.21
CA ALA A 37 -13.81 6.15 4.80
C ALA A 37 -12.57 6.01 5.69
N THR A 38 -11.43 6.55 5.26
CA THR A 38 -10.19 6.53 6.08
C THR A 38 -10.34 7.20 7.45
N GLY A 39 -11.31 8.12 7.60
CA GLY A 39 -11.71 8.70 8.90
C GLY A 39 -12.60 7.80 9.77
N GLY A 40 -12.84 6.55 9.37
CA GLY A 40 -13.64 5.55 10.10
C GLY A 40 -15.16 5.67 9.92
N GLN A 41 -15.64 6.73 9.28
CA GLN A 41 -17.08 6.97 9.06
C GLN A 41 -17.63 6.15 7.89
N ARG A 42 -18.94 5.86 7.92
CA ARG A 42 -19.66 5.24 6.80
C ARG A 42 -19.64 6.17 5.57
N PRO A 43 -19.21 5.73 4.38
CA PRO A 43 -19.26 6.56 3.18
C PRO A 43 -20.69 6.91 2.77
N SER A 44 -20.86 8.05 2.13
CA SER A 44 -22.18 8.57 1.72
C SER A 44 -22.86 7.73 0.64
N PHE A 45 -22.10 6.96 -0.14
CA PHE A 45 -22.58 6.16 -1.26
C PHE A 45 -22.99 4.73 -0.88
N ILE A 46 -22.89 4.34 0.39
CA ILE A 46 -23.44 3.08 0.89
C ILE A 46 -24.61 3.37 1.82
N ASP A 47 -25.51 2.42 1.99
CA ASP A 47 -26.65 2.53 2.92
C ASP A 47 -26.38 1.77 4.22
N ALA A 48 -26.27 0.46 4.15
CA ALA A 48 -26.05 -0.41 5.30
C ALA A 48 -24.55 -0.75 5.49
N ILE A 49 -23.96 -0.32 6.62
CA ILE A 49 -22.52 -0.53 6.94
C ILE A 49 -22.16 -2.00 7.18
N ASP A 50 -23.14 -2.81 7.59
CA ASP A 50 -23.03 -4.24 7.85
C ASP A 50 -23.25 -5.11 6.60
N SER A 51 -23.31 -4.49 5.41
CA SER A 51 -23.39 -5.20 4.14
C SER A 51 -22.09 -5.95 3.80
N THR A 52 -22.24 -6.99 2.97
CA THR A 52 -21.13 -7.52 2.18
C THR A 52 -20.98 -6.71 0.90
N PHE A 53 -19.77 -6.26 0.62
CA PHE A 53 -19.42 -5.50 -0.56
C PHE A 53 -18.61 -6.38 -1.51
N VAL A 54 -18.93 -6.29 -2.80
CA VAL A 54 -18.24 -7.01 -3.87
C VAL A 54 -17.72 -5.97 -4.84
N ILE A 55 -16.40 -5.81 -4.92
CA ILE A 55 -15.75 -4.76 -5.69
C ILE A 55 -14.90 -5.40 -6.80
N PRO A 56 -15.14 -5.09 -8.09
CA PRO A 56 -14.29 -5.59 -9.18
C PRO A 56 -12.85 -5.11 -9.04
N TYR A 57 -11.86 -6.01 -9.21
CA TYR A 57 -10.44 -5.61 -9.16
C TYR A 57 -10.05 -4.59 -10.24
N GLN A 58 -10.80 -4.52 -11.34
CA GLN A 58 -10.61 -3.52 -12.40
C GLN A 58 -10.71 -2.07 -11.89
N HIS A 59 -11.39 -1.85 -10.75
CA HIS A 59 -11.52 -0.53 -10.12
C HIS A 59 -10.59 -0.32 -8.92
N ILE A 60 -9.72 -1.29 -8.60
CA ILE A 60 -8.79 -1.26 -7.47
C ILE A 60 -7.37 -1.10 -8.03
N ARG A 61 -6.62 -0.12 -7.50
CA ARG A 61 -5.18 0.04 -7.80
C ARG A 61 -4.35 -1.00 -7.05
N PHE A 62 -4.58 -1.11 -5.74
CA PHE A 62 -3.98 -2.12 -4.88
C PHE A 62 -4.75 -2.24 -3.56
N VAL A 63 -4.49 -3.32 -2.82
CA VAL A 63 -5.01 -3.55 -1.47
C VAL A 63 -3.83 -3.57 -0.50
N GLU A 64 -3.91 -2.74 0.52
CA GLU A 64 -2.92 -2.66 1.59
C GLU A 64 -3.39 -3.48 2.79
N ILE A 65 -2.53 -4.41 3.24
CA ILE A 65 -2.80 -5.23 4.42
C ILE A 65 -1.57 -5.14 5.34
N ALA A 66 -1.77 -4.59 6.54
CA ALA A 66 -0.70 -4.49 7.53
C ALA A 66 -0.17 -5.87 7.94
N ALA A 67 1.14 -6.00 8.15
CA ALA A 67 1.78 -7.26 8.58
C ALA A 67 1.14 -7.81 9.86
N ALA A 68 0.86 -6.94 10.83
CA ALA A 68 0.18 -7.28 12.07
C ALA A 68 -1.21 -7.91 11.83
N ALA A 69 -1.95 -7.46 10.80
CA ALA A 69 -3.27 -8.01 10.46
C ALA A 69 -3.18 -9.41 9.81
N LEU A 70 -2.02 -9.76 9.25
CA LEU A 70 -1.70 -11.11 8.76
C LEU A 70 -1.08 -12.00 9.84
N GLY A 71 -0.86 -11.49 11.05
CA GLY A 71 -0.09 -12.18 12.09
C GLY A 71 1.39 -12.37 11.74
N ARG A 72 1.89 -11.69 10.71
CA ARG A 72 3.33 -11.63 10.39
C ARG A 72 4.00 -10.73 11.41
N ARG A 73 5.07 -11.22 12.02
CA ARG A 73 5.93 -10.41 12.90
C ARG A 73 6.85 -9.57 12.02
N ASP A 74 7.31 -8.43 12.53
CA ASP A 74 8.18 -7.50 11.79
C ASP A 74 9.49 -8.15 11.27
N GLY A 75 9.85 -9.35 11.75
CA GLY A 75 11.00 -10.14 11.28
C GLY A 75 10.70 -11.23 10.22
N ASP A 76 9.45 -11.42 9.79
CA ASP A 76 9.08 -12.39 8.74
C ASP A 76 9.19 -11.81 7.31
N ALA A 77 9.59 -10.53 7.19
CA ALA A 77 9.96 -9.93 5.92
C ALA A 77 11.30 -10.51 5.46
N ALA A 78 11.25 -11.71 4.89
CA ALA A 78 12.38 -12.26 4.16
C ALA A 78 12.76 -11.31 3.00
N GLY A 79 13.83 -10.53 3.20
CA GLY A 79 14.70 -10.07 2.11
C GLY A 79 14.32 -8.79 1.37
N VAL A 80 13.84 -7.75 2.06
CA VAL A 80 14.05 -6.38 1.56
C VAL A 80 14.89 -5.66 2.59
N GLU A 81 16.21 -5.75 2.46
CA GLU A 81 17.08 -4.78 3.11
C GLU A 81 16.75 -3.42 2.50
N LEU A 82 15.96 -2.63 3.23
CA LEU A 82 15.96 -1.19 3.07
C LEU A 82 17.40 -0.76 3.37
N LEU A 83 18.17 -0.53 2.31
CA LEU A 83 19.44 0.16 2.43
C LEU A 83 19.11 1.51 3.06
N GLU A 84 19.39 1.66 4.35
CA GLU A 84 19.44 2.97 4.97
C GLU A 84 20.41 3.77 4.10
N SER A 85 19.91 4.78 3.40
CA SER A 85 20.76 5.76 2.74
C SER A 85 21.56 6.43 3.85
N GLY A 86 22.76 5.91 4.12
CA GLY A 86 23.73 6.58 4.96
C GLY A 86 23.95 8.00 4.44
N PRO A 87 24.44 8.93 5.29
CA PRO A 87 24.69 10.29 4.85
C PRO A 87 25.54 10.27 3.58
N GLU A 88 25.02 10.88 2.51
CA GLU A 88 25.76 11.07 1.26
C GLU A 88 27.11 11.70 1.62
N PRO A 89 28.25 11.09 1.29
CA PRO A 89 29.53 11.73 1.55
C PRO A 89 29.56 13.05 0.80
N GLU A 90 29.92 14.14 1.49
CA GLU A 90 30.23 15.41 0.82
C GLU A 90 31.43 15.17 -0.10
N LEU A 91 31.16 14.88 -1.36
CA LEU A 91 32.18 14.71 -2.38
C LEU A 91 32.76 16.11 -2.66
N GLU A 92 33.97 16.39 -2.17
CA GLU A 92 34.74 17.55 -2.60
C GLU A 92 35.01 17.42 -4.11
N LEU A 93 34.32 18.24 -4.90
CA LEU A 93 34.52 18.32 -6.34
C LEU A 93 35.87 18.96 -6.63
N ASP A 94 36.89 18.14 -6.87
CA ASP A 94 38.24 18.59 -7.23
C ASP A 94 38.25 19.36 -8.57
N GLU A 95 38.96 20.49 -8.63
CA GLU A 95 39.07 21.32 -9.85
C GLU A 95 39.64 20.55 -11.05
N ASP A 96 40.47 19.53 -10.81
CA ASP A 96 41.03 18.68 -11.87
C ASP A 96 39.96 17.81 -12.55
N LEU A 97 38.91 17.41 -11.81
CA LEU A 97 37.77 16.68 -12.38
C LEU A 97 36.95 17.59 -13.30
N LEU A 98 36.70 18.82 -12.86
CA LEU A 98 35.98 19.83 -13.66
C LEU A 98 36.74 20.19 -14.93
N ARG A 99 38.08 20.24 -14.87
CA ARG A 99 38.92 20.48 -16.05
C ARG A 99 38.79 19.35 -17.08
N ARG A 100 38.85 18.08 -16.63
CA ARG A 100 38.73 16.90 -17.53
C ARG A 100 37.37 16.79 -18.20
N VAL A 101 36.27 17.11 -17.51
CA VAL A 101 34.92 17.11 -18.11
C VAL A 101 34.78 18.19 -19.18
N ARG A 102 35.45 19.34 -18.99
CA ARG A 102 35.39 20.46 -19.94
C ARG A 102 36.22 20.23 -21.21
N GLU A 103 37.21 19.36 -21.13
CA GLU A 103 38.12 19.02 -22.24
C GLU A 103 37.70 17.75 -23.01
N ALA A 104 36.66 17.05 -22.55
CA ALA A 104 36.04 15.89 -23.22
C ALA A 104 34.89 16.30 -24.14
#